data_AF-A0A6A0A7V1-F1
#
_entry.id   AF-A0A6A0A7V1-F1
#
_cell.length_a   1.000
_cell.length_b   1.000
_cell.length_c   1.000
_cell.angle_alpha   90.00
_cell.angle_beta   90.00
_cell.angle_gamma   90.00
#
_symmetry.space_group_name_H-M   'P 1'
#
loop_
_entity.id
_entity.type
_entity.pdbx_description
1 polymer ?
#
loop_
_entity_poly.entity_id
_entity_poly.type
_entity_poly.pdbx_seq_one_letter_code
_entity_poly.pdbx_strand_id
1 'polypeptide(L)'
;MAGECSSFDCEQTLIVTWANAALLDFVESWVDHVRRQGYTNFLVGAMDKEIGQALVSRGIPAFAMYERSANHSGVGAGHLDWGGASFHKMGRQKISLAQLFLRTGLSLLLVDVDAIVLGDVLAYFQQYPQ
;
A
#
# COMPACT_ATOMS: atom_id res chain seq x y z
N MET A 1 -26.17 -20.81 11.69
CA MET A 1 -25.30 -21.30 10.60
C MET A 1 -24.51 -20.10 10.12
N ALA A 2 -23.31 -19.88 10.68
CA ALA A 2 -22.41 -18.86 10.18
C ALA A 2 -21.73 -19.44 8.94
N GLY A 3 -22.06 -18.90 7.76
CA GLY A 3 -21.46 -19.32 6.51
C GLY A 3 -19.95 -19.12 6.55
N GLU A 4 -19.22 -20.07 5.98
CA GLU A 4 -17.79 -19.99 5.77
C GLU A 4 -17.48 -18.67 5.04
N CYS A 5 -16.86 -17.73 5.75
CA CYS A 5 -16.30 -16.54 5.13
C CYS A 5 -15.19 -17.02 4.21
N SER A 6 -15.33 -16.85 2.90
CA SER A 6 -14.20 -17.08 2.00
C SER A 6 -13.07 -16.15 2.46
N SER A 7 -11.84 -16.66 2.46
CA SER A 7 -10.66 -15.96 2.99
C SER A 7 -10.34 -14.65 2.25
N PHE A 8 -11.00 -14.37 1.13
CA PHE A 8 -10.85 -13.17 0.32
C PHE A 8 -12.24 -12.63 -0.07
N ASP A 9 -12.85 -11.82 0.80
CA ASP A 9 -13.95 -10.94 0.41
C ASP A 9 -13.36 -9.66 -0.20
N CYS A 10 -13.78 -9.32 -1.42
CA CYS A 10 -13.31 -8.14 -2.15
C CYS A 10 -13.65 -6.83 -1.41
N GLU A 11 -14.76 -6.80 -0.68
CA GLU A 11 -15.19 -5.64 0.11
C GLU A 11 -14.41 -5.51 1.44
N GLN A 12 -13.77 -6.59 1.89
CA GLN A 12 -12.96 -6.62 3.11
C GLN A 12 -11.46 -6.61 2.83
N THR A 13 -11.05 -6.48 1.57
CA THR A 13 -9.65 -6.41 1.18
C THR A 13 -9.20 -4.96 1.06
N LEU A 14 -8.05 -4.60 1.64
CA LEU A 14 -7.42 -3.30 1.45
C LEU A 14 -6.25 -3.43 0.48
N ILE A 15 -6.22 -2.61 -0.57
CA ILE A 15 -5.10 -2.56 -1.52
C ILE A 15 -4.14 -1.46 -1.08
N VAL A 16 -2.90 -1.80 -0.77
CA VAL A 16 -1.94 -0.84 -0.24
C VAL A 16 -0.67 -0.82 -1.07
N THR A 17 -0.23 0.39 -1.39
CA THR A 17 1.11 0.68 -1.87
C THR A 17 1.76 1.77 -1.00
N TRP A 18 3.01 2.11 -1.25
CA TRP A 18 3.72 3.22 -0.60
C TRP A 18 4.80 3.76 -1.53
N ALA A 19 5.14 5.02 -1.34
CA ALA A 19 6.14 5.69 -2.17
C ALA A 19 6.75 6.89 -1.43
N ASN A 20 7.90 7.33 -1.93
CA ASN A 20 8.51 8.62 -1.60
C ASN A 20 8.27 9.61 -2.75
N ALA A 21 8.60 10.88 -2.56
CA ALA A 21 8.36 11.95 -3.55
C ALA A 21 9.02 11.70 -4.92
N ALA A 22 10.11 10.94 -4.97
CA ALA A 22 10.78 10.61 -6.24
C ALA A 22 9.99 9.64 -7.12
N LEU A 23 8.94 9.00 -6.58
CA LEU A 23 8.08 8.03 -7.26
C LEU A 23 6.63 8.54 -7.40
N LEU A 24 6.41 9.86 -7.36
CA LEU A 24 5.07 10.44 -7.42
C LEU A 24 4.34 10.11 -8.73
N ASP A 25 5.05 10.13 -9.85
CA ASP A 25 4.56 9.73 -11.18
C ASP A 25 4.16 8.25 -11.23
N PHE A 26 4.88 7.38 -10.51
CA PHE A 26 4.52 5.97 -10.34
C PHE A 26 3.22 5.86 -9.53
N VAL A 27 3.07 6.63 -8.45
CA VAL A 27 1.81 6.64 -7.67
C VAL A 27 0.63 7.10 -8.52
N GLU A 28 0.79 8.18 -9.29
CA GLU A 28 -0.27 8.70 -10.16
C GLU A 28 -0.72 7.63 -11.17
N SER A 29 0.26 6.95 -11.78
CA SER A 29 0.00 5.84 -12.71
C SER A 29 -0.69 4.66 -12.01
N TRP A 30 -0.22 4.27 -10.83
CA TRP A 30 -0.78 3.18 -10.05
C TRP A 30 -2.24 3.45 -9.64
N VAL A 31 -2.51 4.66 -9.13
CA VAL A 31 -3.84 5.09 -8.69
C VAL A 31 -4.83 5.14 -9.86
N ASP A 32 -4.40 5.63 -11.03
CA ASP A 32 -5.22 5.62 -12.24
C ASP A 32 -5.61 4.19 -12.65
N HIS A 33 -4.66 3.25 -12.63
CA HIS A 33 -4.96 1.84 -12.96
C HIS A 33 -5.89 1.18 -11.94
N VAL A 34 -5.65 1.38 -10.64
CA VAL A 34 -6.52 0.86 -9.57
C VAL A 34 -7.94 1.39 -9.69
N ARG A 35 -8.09 2.71 -9.94
CA ARG A 35 -9.41 3.33 -10.14
C ARG A 35 -10.11 2.83 -11.41
N ARG A 36 -9.39 2.57 -12.50
CA ARG A 36 -9.95 2.00 -13.74
C ARG A 36 -10.52 0.60 -13.54
N GLN A 37 -9.99 -0.18 -12.59
CA GLN A 37 -10.58 -1.48 -12.19
C GLN A 37 -11.81 -1.31 -11.27
N GLY A 38 -12.18 -0.09 -10.88
CA GLY A 38 -13.33 0.17 -10.00
C GLY A 38 -13.01 0.03 -8.51
N TYR A 39 -11.76 -0.21 -8.12
CA TYR A 39 -11.39 -0.31 -6.72
C TYR A 39 -11.42 1.04 -6.01
N THR A 40 -12.08 1.08 -4.84
CA THR A 40 -12.18 2.26 -3.97
C THR A 40 -11.49 2.06 -2.61
N ASN A 41 -11.21 0.81 -2.28
CA ASN A 41 -10.58 0.27 -1.09
C ASN A 41 -9.05 0.25 -1.20
N PHE A 42 -8.44 1.40 -1.51
CA PHE A 42 -6.98 1.51 -1.59
C PHE A 42 -6.40 2.63 -0.71
N LEU A 43 -5.14 2.47 -0.30
CA LEU A 43 -4.37 3.48 0.43
C LEU A 43 -2.93 3.57 -0.08
N VAL A 44 -2.40 4.79 -0.11
CA VAL A 44 -0.98 5.06 -0.40
C VAL A 44 -0.25 5.48 0.87
N GLY A 45 0.79 4.72 1.25
CA GLY A 45 1.69 5.09 2.33
C GLY A 45 2.68 6.16 1.88
N ALA A 46 2.58 7.36 2.46
CA ALA A 46 3.49 8.45 2.20
C ALA A 46 4.79 8.29 3.03
N MET A 47 5.91 8.01 2.37
CA MET A 47 7.20 7.78 3.04
C MET A 47 7.91 9.07 3.46
N ASP A 48 7.52 10.21 2.90
CA ASP A 48 8.01 11.54 3.26
C ASP A 48 6.88 12.57 3.18
N LYS A 49 7.15 13.75 3.76
CA LYS A 49 6.15 14.82 3.87
C LYS A 49 5.76 15.40 2.51
N GLU A 50 6.71 15.45 1.57
CA GLU A 50 6.50 16.04 0.26
C GLU A 50 5.47 15.22 -0.53
N ILE A 51 5.63 13.89 -0.60
CA ILE A 51 4.61 13.05 -1.23
C ILE A 51 3.30 13.06 -0.44
N GLY A 52 3.35 13.10 0.89
CA GLY A 52 2.13 13.22 1.71
C GLY A 52 1.28 14.43 1.34
N GLN A 53 1.90 15.59 1.17
CA GLN A 53 1.22 16.82 0.73
C GLN A 53 0.71 16.70 -0.70
N ALA A 54 1.52 16.10 -1.60
CA ALA A 54 1.14 15.87 -2.98
C ALA A 54 -0.12 15.00 -3.10
N LEU A 55 -0.22 13.91 -2.34
CA LEU A 55 -1.37 12.99 -2.35
C LEU A 55 -2.63 13.66 -1.81
N VAL A 56 -2.53 14.39 -0.69
CA VAL A 56 -3.66 15.13 -0.11
C VAL A 56 -4.19 16.17 -1.10
N SER A 57 -3.31 16.95 -1.74
CA SER A 57 -3.71 17.97 -2.71
C SER A 57 -4.46 17.39 -3.93
N ARG A 58 -4.26 16.11 -4.23
CA ARG A 58 -4.87 15.38 -5.35
C ARG A 58 -6.08 14.52 -4.93
N GLY A 59 -6.47 14.54 -3.65
CA GLY A 59 -7.54 13.70 -3.13
C GLY A 59 -7.24 12.20 -3.25
N ILE A 60 -5.96 11.81 -3.13
CA ILE A 60 -5.55 10.41 -3.10
C ILE A 60 -5.57 9.93 -1.65
N PRO A 61 -6.32 8.85 -1.31
CA PRO A 61 -6.33 8.26 0.02
C PRO A 61 -4.93 7.84 0.45
N ALA A 62 -4.44 8.42 1.56
CA ALA A 62 -3.07 8.23 2.00
C ALA A 62 -2.93 8.24 3.52
N PHE A 63 -1.87 7.62 4.03
CA PHE A 63 -1.46 7.68 5.44
C PHE A 63 0.02 8.04 5.55
N ALA A 64 0.39 8.75 6.60
CA ALA A 64 1.77 9.15 6.83
C ALA A 64 2.60 7.99 7.39
N MET A 65 3.77 7.75 6.81
CA MET A 65 4.82 6.87 7.33
C MET A 65 6.04 7.65 7.83
N TYR A 66 6.10 8.95 7.54
CA TYR A 66 7.21 9.85 7.91
C TYR A 66 7.06 10.52 9.29
N GLU A 67 5.87 10.47 9.89
CA GLU A 67 5.64 11.08 11.20
C GLU A 67 6.26 10.24 12.31
N ARG A 68 6.99 10.85 13.27
CA ARG A 68 7.60 10.11 14.39
C ARG A 68 6.58 9.30 15.22
N SER A 69 5.32 9.75 15.26
CA SER A 69 4.22 9.05 15.92
C SER A 69 3.56 7.98 15.04
N ALA A 70 3.79 8.01 13.73
CA ALA A 70 3.47 6.89 12.86
C ALA A 70 4.54 5.79 13.03
N ASN A 71 4.32 4.61 12.45
CA ASN A 71 5.33 3.55 12.36
C ASN A 71 6.51 4.02 11.48
N HIS A 72 7.30 4.97 11.98
CA HIS A 72 8.36 5.67 11.28
C HIS A 72 9.64 4.83 11.22
N SER A 73 10.21 4.67 10.03
CA SER A 73 11.43 3.86 9.86
C SER A 73 12.66 4.56 10.38
N GLY A 74 12.63 5.89 10.48
CA GLY A 74 13.87 6.66 10.47
C GLY A 74 14.63 6.54 9.15
N VAL A 75 14.01 6.01 8.09
CA VAL A 75 14.59 5.94 6.75
C VAL A 75 14.00 7.11 5.98
N GLY A 76 14.73 8.23 5.97
CA GLY A 76 14.40 9.36 5.11
C GLY A 76 14.63 9.03 3.64
N ALA A 77 14.05 9.84 2.75
CA ALA A 77 14.13 9.68 1.29
C ALA A 77 15.57 9.53 0.73
N GLY A 78 16.59 10.01 1.45
CA GLY A 78 17.99 10.02 0.99
C GLY A 78 18.78 8.71 1.14
N HIS A 79 18.18 7.59 1.59
CA HIS A 79 18.95 6.37 1.93
C HIS A 79 18.31 5.05 1.45
N LEU A 80 17.66 5.02 0.29
CA LEU A 80 17.07 3.77 -0.23
C LEU A 80 17.96 3.10 -1.29
N ASP A 81 19.26 3.05 -1.06
CA ASP A 81 20.15 2.23 -1.88
C ASP A 81 19.72 0.76 -1.79
N TRP A 82 19.53 0.13 -2.95
CA TRP A 82 19.08 -1.25 -3.05
C TRP A 82 20.01 -2.18 -2.24
N GLY A 83 19.44 -2.97 -1.33
CA GLY A 83 20.21 -3.89 -0.47
C GLY A 83 20.95 -3.23 0.70
N GLY A 84 20.84 -1.91 0.88
CA GLY A 84 21.43 -1.20 2.01
C GLY A 84 20.71 -1.45 3.35
N ALA A 85 21.35 -1.09 4.46
CA ALA A 85 20.78 -1.24 5.81
C ALA A 85 19.43 -0.52 5.96
N SER A 86 19.30 0.66 5.34
CA SER A 86 18.07 1.45 5.29
C SER A 86 16.99 0.78 4.44
N PHE A 87 17.34 0.15 3.31
CA PHE A 87 16.42 -0.64 2.50
C PHE A 87 15.87 -1.86 3.28
N HIS A 88 16.73 -2.59 4.00
CA HIS A 88 16.29 -3.69 4.86
C HIS A 88 15.42 -3.23 6.03
N LYS A 89 15.71 -2.06 6.60
CA LYS A 89 14.88 -1.46 7.66
C LYS A 89 13.50 -1.09 7.14
N MET A 90 13.43 -0.53 5.93
CA MET A 90 12.18 -0.26 5.21
C MET A 90 11.40 -1.55 4.94
N GLY A 91 12.04 -2.63 4.47
CA GLY A 91 11.39 -3.94 4.28
C GLY A 91 10.72 -4.48 5.55
N ARG A 92 11.36 -4.35 6.73
CA ARG A 92 10.75 -4.75 8.02
C ARG A 92 9.53 -3.90 8.40
N GLN A 93 9.49 -2.65 7.96
CA GLN A 93 8.32 -1.80 8.20
C GLN A 93 7.12 -2.25 7.40
N LYS A 94 7.31 -2.67 6.14
CA LYS A 94 6.24 -3.23 5.31
C LYS A 94 5.53 -4.35 6.07
N ILE A 95 6.29 -5.25 6.70
CA ILE A 95 5.75 -6.35 7.52
C ILE A 95 4.98 -5.82 8.74
N SER A 96 5.55 -4.86 9.48
CA SER A 96 4.91 -4.30 10.68
C SER A 96 3.59 -3.58 10.35
N LEU A 97 3.55 -2.91 9.20
CA LEU A 97 2.37 -2.23 8.68
C LEU A 97 1.33 -3.23 8.16
N ALA A 98 1.76 -4.28 7.46
CA ALA A 98 0.90 -5.37 7.05
C ALA A 98 0.18 -5.99 8.25
N GLN A 99 0.94 -6.27 9.31
CA GLN A 99 0.38 -6.77 10.56
C GLN A 99 -0.62 -5.79 11.21
N LEU A 100 -0.42 -4.47 11.08
CA LEU A 100 -1.36 -3.49 11.59
C LEU A 100 -2.71 -3.58 10.86
N PHE A 101 -2.70 -3.63 9.53
CA PHE A 101 -3.93 -3.79 8.75
C PHE A 101 -4.61 -5.12 9.04
N LEU A 102 -3.87 -6.22 9.07
CA LEU A 102 -4.43 -7.55 9.37
C LEU A 102 -5.08 -7.61 10.76
N ARG A 103 -4.54 -6.89 11.76
CA ARG A 103 -5.16 -6.81 13.10
C ARG A 103 -6.51 -6.08 13.13
N THR A 104 -6.86 -5.34 12.08
CA THR A 104 -8.19 -4.71 11.97
C THR A 104 -9.28 -5.68 11.49
N GLY A 105 -8.90 -6.89 11.09
CA GLY A 105 -9.82 -7.88 10.51
C GLY A 105 -9.99 -7.74 8.98
N LEU A 106 -9.25 -6.84 8.34
CA LEU A 106 -9.22 -6.70 6.88
C LEU A 106 -8.24 -7.71 6.25
N SER A 107 -8.59 -8.20 5.06
CA SER A 107 -7.64 -8.82 4.13
C SER A 107 -6.76 -7.74 3.50
N LEU A 108 -5.56 -8.11 3.06
CA LEU A 108 -4.58 -7.13 2.58
C LEU A 108 -3.94 -7.61 1.28
N LEU A 109 -4.01 -6.76 0.25
CA LEU A 109 -3.22 -6.89 -0.96
C LEU A 109 -2.13 -5.81 -0.95
N LEU A 110 -0.88 -6.23 -0.72
CA LEU A 110 0.29 -5.36 -0.80
C LEU A 110 0.86 -5.39 -2.22
N VAL A 111 0.99 -4.22 -2.83
CA VAL A 111 1.53 -4.06 -4.19
C VAL A 111 2.58 -2.95 -4.17
N ASP A 112 3.79 -3.26 -4.61
CA ASP A 112 4.81 -2.22 -4.78
C ASP A 112 4.37 -1.20 -5.85
N VAL A 113 4.78 0.06 -5.68
CA VAL A 113 4.30 1.16 -6.53
C VAL A 113 4.74 1.04 -7.99
N ASP A 114 5.78 0.25 -8.25
CA ASP A 114 6.32 -0.08 -9.57
C ASP A 114 5.67 -1.33 -10.21
N ALA A 115 4.65 -1.91 -9.58
CA ALA A 115 3.81 -2.96 -10.16
C ALA A 115 2.42 -2.41 -10.51
N ILE A 116 1.94 -2.67 -11.74
CA ILE A 116 0.67 -2.14 -12.24
C ILE A 116 -0.45 -3.19 -12.14
N VAL A 117 -1.62 -2.74 -11.69
CA VAL A 117 -2.87 -3.52 -11.62
C VAL A 117 -3.61 -3.41 -12.96
N LEU A 118 -3.43 -4.38 -13.86
CA LEU A 118 -4.00 -4.34 -15.23
C LEU A 118 -5.41 -4.96 -15.36
N GLY A 119 -5.90 -5.66 -14.35
CA GLY A 119 -7.19 -6.36 -14.37
C GLY A 119 -7.74 -6.59 -12.96
N ASP A 120 -8.79 -7.40 -12.85
CA ASP A 120 -9.39 -7.74 -11.57
C ASP A 120 -8.54 -8.76 -10.79
N VAL A 121 -7.58 -8.25 -10.02
CA VAL A 121 -6.65 -9.06 -9.23
C VAL A 121 -7.33 -9.71 -8.03
N LEU A 122 -8.37 -9.10 -7.48
CA LEU A 122 -9.10 -9.68 -6.35
C LEU A 122 -9.90 -10.91 -6.80
N ALA A 123 -10.57 -10.83 -7.96
CA ALA A 123 -11.21 -11.99 -8.57
C ALA A 123 -10.21 -13.11 -8.87
N TYR A 124 -9.00 -12.77 -9.35
CA TYR A 124 -7.94 -13.75 -9.60
C TYR A 124 -7.56 -14.51 -8.32
N PHE A 125 -7.32 -13.81 -7.21
CA PHE A 125 -6.98 -14.46 -5.92
C PHE A 125 -8.14 -15.27 -5.33
N GLN A 126 -9.39 -14.84 -5.52
CA GLN A 126 -10.56 -15.62 -5.14
C GLN A 126 -10.70 -16.93 -5.93
N GLN A 127 -10.38 -16.89 -7.22
CA GLN A 127 -10.45 -18.06 -8.09
C GLN A 127 -9.34 -19.07 -7.80
N TYR A 128 -8.16 -18.60 -7.40
CA TYR A 128 -6.97 -19.43 -7.19
C TYR A 128 -6.37 -19.22 -5.78
N PRO A 129 -7.06 -19.66 -4.71
CA PRO A 129 -6.53 -19.59 -3.35
C PRO A 129 -5.32 -20.52 -3.18
N GLN A 130 -4.31 -20.08 -2.43
CA GLN A 130 -3.12 -20.87 -2.04
C GLN A 130 -3.07 -21.15 -0.55
#